data_AF-A0A316QH71-F1
#
_entry.id   AF-A0A316QH71-F1
#
_cell.length_a   1.000
_cell.length_b   1.000
_cell.length_c   1.000
_cell.angle_alpha   90.00
_cell.angle_beta   90.00
_cell.angle_gamma   90.00
#
_symmetry.space_group_name_H-M   'P 1'
#
loop_
_entity.id
_entity.type
_entity.pdbx_description
1 polymer ?
#
loop_
_entity_poly.entity_id
_entity_poly.type
_entity_poly.pdbx_seq_one_letter_code
_entity_poly.pdbx_strand_id
1 'polypeptide(L)' 'MRSKYVRGGLEVLADHEVLELLLYYPIRRRNVNQTAHELLGGEGVREIGRLGESGLKNKSGIGEKTALFMSLAGAAA' A
#
# COMPACT_ATOMS: atom_id res chain seq x y z
N MET A 1 12.15 4.17 3.69
CA MET A 1 10.74 4.56 3.85
C MET A 1 10.34 4.86 5.28
N ARG A 2 10.36 3.92 6.24
CA ARG A 2 9.92 4.18 7.63
C ARG A 2 10.57 5.41 8.29
N SER A 3 11.90 5.54 8.24
CA SER A 3 12.59 6.71 8.81
C SER A 3 12.28 8.02 8.08
N LYS A 4 11.89 7.95 6.80
CA LYS A 4 11.45 9.11 6.00
C LYS A 4 10.07 9.55 6.50
N TYR A 5 9.13 8.61 6.60
CA TYR A 5 7.80 8.81 7.18
C TYR A 5 7.85 9.39 8.60
N VAL A 6 8.66 8.82 9.50
CA VAL A 6 8.76 9.29 10.90
C VAL A 6 9.24 10.73 10.99
N ARG A 7 10.06 11.21 10.03
CA ARG A 7 10.59 12.58 10.04
C ARG A 7 9.67 13.61 9.40
N GLY A 8 8.84 13.22 8.43
CA GLY A 8 8.11 14.19 7.59
C GLY A 8 6.70 13.78 7.18
N GLY A 9 6.15 12.71 7.76
CA GLY A 9 4.82 12.21 7.43
C GLY A 9 4.70 11.68 5.99
N LEU A 10 3.48 11.76 5.43
CA LEU A 10 3.20 11.36 4.05
C LEU A 10 3.75 12.35 3.01
N GLU A 11 3.88 13.63 3.36
CA GLU A 11 4.35 14.72 2.48
C GLU A 11 5.73 14.44 1.85
N VAL A 12 6.56 13.65 2.54
CA VAL A 12 7.91 13.30 2.07
C VAL A 12 7.96 11.98 1.31
N LEU A 13 6.84 11.28 1.13
CA LEU A 13 6.78 10.01 0.42
C LEU A 13 6.16 10.19 -0.96
N ALA A 14 6.74 9.53 -1.97
CA ALA A 14 6.02 9.31 -3.22
C ALA A 14 4.93 8.24 -3.02
N ASP A 15 3.90 8.24 -3.86
CA ASP A 15 2.76 7.32 -3.76
C ASP A 15 3.17 5.84 -3.69
N HIS A 16 4.13 5.43 -4.50
CA HIS A 16 4.65 4.05 -4.47
C HIS A 16 5.40 3.75 -3.17
N GLU A 17 6.09 4.72 -2.55
CA GLU A 17 6.74 4.54 -1.25
C GLU A 17 5.71 4.41 -0.11
N VAL A 18 4.56 5.08 -0.22
CA VAL A 18 3.44 4.92 0.72
C VAL A 18 2.90 3.49 0.62
N LEU A 19 2.61 3.01 -0.60
CA LEU A 19 2.14 1.64 -0.82
C LEU A 19 3.17 0.61 -0.40
N GLU A 20 4.45 0.82 -0.71
CA GLU A 20 5.53 -0.09 -0.31
C GLU A 20 5.61 -0.19 1.22
N LEU A 21 5.48 0.93 1.94
CA LEU A 21 5.44 0.92 3.40
C LEU A 21 4.19 0.22 3.96
N LEU A 22 3.01 0.45 3.37
CA LEU A 22 1.76 -0.23 3.76
C LEU A 22 1.83 -1.74 3.51
N LEU A 23 2.42 -2.18 2.41
CA LEU A 23 2.57 -3.59 2.05
C LEU A 23 3.64 -4.30 2.89
N TYR A 24 4.69 -3.59 3.29
CA TYR A 24 5.80 -4.12 4.06
C TYR A 24 5.38 -4.71 5.42
N TYR A 25 4.37 -4.14 6.07
CA TYR A 25 3.90 -4.61 7.38
C TYR A 25 3.16 -5.97 7.33
N PRO A 26 2.14 -6.17 6.48
CA PRO A 26 1.42 -7.44 6.40
C PRO A 26 2.14 -8.53 5.58
N ILE A 27 2.98 -8.17 4.59
CA ILE A 27 3.67 -9.16 3.74
C ILE A 27 5.06 -9.49 4.31
N ARG A 28 5.16 -10.62 5.03
CA ARG A 28 6.44 -11.10 5.60
C ARG A 28 7.39 -11.62 4.51
N ARG A 29 8.67 -11.20 4.56
CA ARG A 29 9.81 -11.76 3.79
C ARG A 29 9.67 -11.70 2.26
N ARG A 30 9.16 -10.60 1.71
CA ARG A 30 9.15 -10.34 0.26
C ARG A 30 9.58 -8.91 -0.03
N ASN A 31 10.31 -8.69 -1.12
CA ASN A 31 10.43 -7.35 -1.67
C ASN A 31 9.06 -6.93 -2.20
N VAL A 32 8.50 -5.85 -1.63
CA VAL A 32 7.16 -5.34 -1.97
C VAL A 32 7.20 -4.17 -2.96
N ASN A 33 8.39 -3.74 -3.38
CA ASN A 33 8.55 -2.62 -4.31
C ASN A 33 7.83 -2.87 -5.64
N GLN A 34 8.06 -4.03 -6.26
CA GLN A 34 7.36 -4.39 -7.52
C GLN A 34 5.84 -4.45 -7.32
N THR A 35 5.36 -5.04 -6.22
CA THR A 35 3.93 -5.08 -5.89
C THR A 35 3.34 -3.68 -5.70
N ALA A 36 4.07 -2.77 -5.05
CA ALA A 36 3.64 -1.39 -4.88
C ALA A 36 3.51 -0.66 -6.24
N HIS A 37 4.49 -0.83 -7.13
CA HIS A 37 4.43 -0.25 -8.48
C HIS A 37 3.30 -0.84 -9.33
N GLU A 38 3.15 -2.16 -9.34
CA GLU A 38 2.07 -2.86 -10.06
C GLU A 38 0.68 -2.46 -9.54
N LEU A 39 0.55 -2.32 -8.22
CA LEU A 39 -0.70 -1.91 -7.60
C LEU A 39 -1.04 -0.46 -7.92
N LEU A 40 -0.05 0.43 -7.89
CA LEU A 40 -0.24 1.84 -8.20
C LEU A 40 -0.70 2.01 -9.65
N GLY A 41 -0.12 1.27 -10.61
CA GLY A 41 -0.63 1.18 -11.99
C GLY A 41 -0.73 2.51 -12.75
N GLY A 42 -0.09 3.58 -12.25
CA GLY A 42 -0.21 4.95 -12.77
C GLY A 42 -1.33 5.78 -12.12
N GLU A 43 -2.15 5.17 -11.26
CA GLU A 43 -3.10 5.87 -10.40
C GLU A 43 -2.40 6.48 -9.18
N GLY A 44 -3.10 7.30 -8.41
CA GLY A 44 -2.61 7.84 -7.15
C GLY A 44 -2.90 6.92 -5.98
N VAL A 45 -2.12 7.03 -4.89
CA VAL A 45 -2.31 6.21 -3.68
C VAL A 45 -3.72 6.35 -3.07
N ARG A 46 -4.36 7.52 -3.26
CA ARG A 46 -5.74 7.77 -2.82
C ARG A 46 -6.76 6.92 -3.56
N GLU A 47 -6.58 6.68 -4.86
CA GLU A 47 -7.49 5.83 -5.63
C GLU A 47 -7.38 4.38 -5.19
N ILE A 48 -6.14 3.91 -4.95
CA ILE A 48 -5.89 2.59 -4.39
C ILE A 48 -6.51 2.43 -3.00
N GLY A 49 -6.44 3.46 -2.16
CA GLY A 49 -7.04 3.46 -0.82
C GLY A 49 -8.58 3.37 -0.82
N ARG A 50 -9.25 3.77 -1.91
CA ARG A 50 -10.71 3.63 -2.06
C ARG A 50 -11.14 2.24 -2.50
N LEU A 51 -10.20 1.39 -2.92
CA LEU A 51 -10.50 -0.01 -3.21
C LEU A 51 -10.87 -0.74 -1.92
N GLY A 52 -12.06 -1.35 -1.91
CA GLY A 52 -12.44 -2.28 -0.86
C GLY A 52 -11.61 -3.56 -0.89
N GLU A 53 -11.70 -4.36 0.17
CA GLU A 53 -10.98 -5.64 0.31
C GLU A 53 -11.08 -6.53 -0.95
N SER A 54 -12.29 -6.69 -1.51
CA SER A 54 -12.49 -7.52 -2.71
C SER A 54 -11.75 -7.00 -3.94
N GLY A 55 -11.65 -5.67 -4.11
CA GLY A 55 -10.90 -5.05 -5.21
C GLY A 55 -9.39 -5.26 -5.06
N LEU A 56 -8.89 -5.17 -3.82
CA LEU A 56 -7.48 -5.37 -3.50
C LEU A 56 -7.04 -6.83 -3.60
N LYS A 57 -7.88 -7.78 -3.18
CA LYS A 57 -7.60 -9.23 -3.23
C LYS A 57 -7.40 -9.76 -4.66
N ASN A 58 -7.94 -9.09 -5.67
CA ASN A 58 -7.76 -9.45 -7.07
C ASN A 58 -6.40 -8.99 -7.65
N LYS A 59 -5.60 -8.26 -6.88
CA LYS A 59 -4.30 -7.74 -7.32
C LYS A 59 -3.18 -8.74 -7.00
N SER A 60 -2.23 -8.87 -7.92
CA SER A 60 -1.09 -9.79 -7.77
C SER A 60 -0.31 -9.51 -6.48
N GLY A 61 0.03 -10.56 -5.74
CA GLY A 61 0.80 -10.44 -4.49
C GLY A 61 0.01 -9.95 -3.27
N ILE A 62 -1.29 -9.69 -3.40
CA ILE A 62 -2.16 -9.27 -2.30
C ILE A 62 -2.97 -10.46 -1.76
N GLY A 63 -2.59 -10.95 -0.58
CA GLY A 63 -3.38 -11.94 0.16
C GLY A 63 -4.53 -11.30 0.94
N GLU A 64 -5.46 -12.12 1.42
CA GLU A 64 -6.65 -11.67 2.17
C GLU A 64 -6.34 -10.75 3.35
N LYS A 65 -5.39 -11.12 4.21
CA LYS A 65 -4.98 -10.30 5.35
C LYS A 65 -4.40 -8.95 4.93
N THR A 66 -3.65 -8.93 3.82
CA THR A 66 -3.10 -7.69 3.26
C THR A 66 -4.20 -6.82 2.69
N ALA A 67 -5.15 -7.41 1.95
CA ALA A 67 -6.29 -6.69 1.38
C ALA A 67 -7.14 -6.03 2.47
N LEU A 68 -7.46 -6.77 3.54
CA LEU A 68 -8.20 -6.23 4.68
C LEU A 68 -7.43 -5.09 5.38
N PHE A 69 -6.13 -5.30 5.65
CA PHE A 69 -5.28 -4.27 6.27
C PHE A 69 -5.25 -2.98 5.45
N MET A 70 -5.07 -3.09 4.13
CA MET A 70 -5.01 -1.95 3.23
C MET A 70 -6.37 -1.26 3.09
N SER A 71 -7.46 -2.02 2.97
CA SER A 71 -8.82 -1.47 2.93
C SER A 71 -9.15 -0.71 4.21
N LEU A 72 -8.73 -1.22 5.38
CA LEU A 72 -8.89 -0.53 6.65
C LEU A 72 -8.09 0.77 6.70
N ALA A 73 -6.83 0.74 6.26
CA ALA A 73 -5.98 1.93 6.22
C ALA A 73 -6.54 3.01 5.28
N GLY A 74 -7.05 2.62 4.12
CA GLY A 74 -7.67 3.53 3.16
C GLY A 74 -8.99 4.12 3.65
N ALA A 75 -9.82 3.34 4.35
CA ALA A 75 -11.08 3.82 4.93
C ALA A 75 -10.88 4.82 6.09
N ALA A 76 -9.72 4.81 6.74
CA ALA A 76 -9.38 5.68 7.86
C ALA A 76 -8.68 6.99 7.45
N ALA A 77 -8.32 7.15 6.18
CA ALA A 77 -7.55 8.28 5.64
C ALA A 77 -8.46 9.27 4.88
#